data_AF-A3JAF8-F1
#
_entry.id   AF-A3JAF8-F1
#
_cell.length_a   1.000
_cell.length_b   1.000
_cell.length_c   1.000
_cell.angle_alpha   90.00
_cell.angle_beta   90.00
_cell.angle_gamma   90.00
#
_symmetry.space_group_name_H-M   'P 1'
#
loop_
_entity.id
_entity.type
_entity.pdbx_description
1 polymer ?
#
loop_
_entity_poly.entity_id
_entity_poly.type
_entity_poly.pdbx_seq_one_letter_code
_entity_poly.pdbx_strand_id
1 'polypeptide(L)'
;MAVSVASCLFLIPYAAVQLSGVGYLMQGMTGGAIPFTTGLMVATALAILFSYVAGIRSVMWTDSLQAVLIIVVSTLVALLAISELGGFSGLFHILETEHPQSLSVPGSGLFSFVTFLGLTIPWFFFALTNPQVSQRLFIPSSLKAMRQMLIGFLVFGFVYTLVSILWGFTALAAFPGLSNADMATPTLLASDMIPPVLSVLVMIGIMTAAVSTIDSIMLTLASMLSRDVYANVKPGTSLPSVRSSSRSSRYCPLQPLRG
;
A
#
# COMPACT_ATOMS: atom_id res chain seq x y z
N MET A 1 25.21 -8.88 2.64
CA MET A 1 25.56 -7.49 3.00
C MET A 1 25.21 -6.49 1.90
N ALA A 2 25.79 -6.53 0.70
CA ALA A 2 25.54 -5.54 -0.36
C ALA A 2 24.06 -5.44 -0.79
N VAL A 3 23.40 -6.60 -1.05
CA VAL A 3 21.97 -6.65 -1.35
C VAL A 3 21.14 -6.05 -0.22
N SER A 4 21.47 -6.39 1.03
CA SER A 4 20.72 -5.92 2.20
C SER A 4 20.84 -4.40 2.39
N VAL A 5 22.03 -3.84 2.18
CA VAL A 5 22.27 -2.39 2.21
C VAL A 5 21.52 -1.69 1.07
N ALA A 6 21.56 -2.24 -0.15
CA ALA A 6 20.80 -1.69 -1.28
C ALA A 6 19.29 -1.68 -1.00
N SER A 7 18.74 -2.78 -0.49
CA SER A 7 17.32 -2.83 -0.08
C SER A 7 17.00 -1.81 1.01
N CYS A 8 17.88 -1.57 1.98
CA CYS A 8 17.68 -0.52 2.98
C CYS A 8 17.57 0.87 2.33
N LEU A 9 18.46 1.17 1.39
CA LEU A 9 18.46 2.45 0.69
C LEU A 9 17.19 2.67 -0.14
N PHE A 10 16.67 1.64 -0.81
CA PHE A 10 15.48 1.76 -1.65
C PHE A 10 14.16 1.77 -0.86
N LEU A 11 14.11 1.10 0.30
CA LEU A 11 12.87 1.03 1.10
C LEU A 11 12.61 2.28 1.94
N ILE A 12 13.63 3.08 2.24
CA ILE A 12 13.46 4.34 3.00
C ILE A 12 12.58 5.35 2.22
N PRO A 13 12.87 5.68 0.94
CA PRO A 13 11.99 6.53 0.13
C PRO A 13 10.58 5.95 0.02
N TYR A 14 10.45 4.63 -0.10
CA TYR A 14 9.13 3.99 -0.19
C TYR A 14 8.32 4.20 1.09
N ALA A 15 8.92 4.00 2.27
CA ALA A 15 8.25 4.29 3.54
C ALA A 15 7.89 5.79 3.68
N ALA A 16 8.75 6.69 3.21
CA ALA A 16 8.50 8.13 3.22
C ALA A 16 7.29 8.53 2.36
N VAL A 17 7.12 7.94 1.18
CA VAL A 17 5.94 8.16 0.33
C VAL A 17 4.66 7.71 1.04
N GLN A 18 4.67 6.56 1.72
CA GLN A 18 3.50 6.09 2.45
C GLN A 18 3.10 7.03 3.59
N LEU A 19 4.07 7.52 4.36
CA LEU A 19 3.83 8.51 5.41
C LEU A 19 3.33 9.84 4.83
N SER A 20 3.87 10.27 3.69
CA SER A 20 3.46 11.50 3.02
C SER A 20 2.01 11.42 2.52
N GLY A 21 1.60 10.26 1.99
CA GLY A 21 0.21 10.02 1.60
C GLY A 21 -0.77 10.21 2.76
N VAL A 22 -0.42 9.75 3.97
CA VAL A 22 -1.23 10.00 5.18
C VAL A 22 -1.26 11.49 5.52
N GLY A 23 -0.13 12.18 5.45
CA GLY A 23 -0.05 13.63 5.69
C GLY A 23 -0.96 14.42 4.76
N TYR A 24 -0.91 14.13 3.46
CA TYR A 24 -1.78 14.74 2.46
C TYR A 24 -3.26 14.41 2.66
N LEU A 25 -3.58 13.17 3.04
CA LEU A 25 -4.94 12.75 3.34
C LEU A 25 -5.54 13.52 4.51
N MET A 26 -4.82 13.60 5.63
CA MET A 26 -5.28 14.34 6.81
C MET A 26 -5.40 15.84 6.52
N GLN A 27 -4.43 16.42 5.80
CA GLN A 27 -4.46 17.84 5.45
C GLN A 27 -5.65 18.18 4.55
N GLY A 28 -5.83 17.43 3.46
CA GLY A 28 -6.90 17.71 2.50
C GLY A 28 -8.30 17.46 3.08
N MET A 29 -8.49 16.37 3.83
CA MET A 29 -9.79 16.06 4.42
C MET A 29 -10.23 17.01 5.53
N THR A 30 -9.29 17.69 6.18
CA THR A 30 -9.59 18.65 7.25
C THR A 30 -9.58 20.10 6.76
N GLY A 31 -9.49 20.34 5.46
CA GLY A 31 -9.38 21.69 4.89
C GLY A 31 -8.14 22.45 5.40
N GLY A 32 -7.08 21.73 5.76
CA GLY A 32 -5.85 22.29 6.32
C GLY A 32 -5.86 22.50 7.84
N ALA A 33 -6.94 22.15 8.56
CA ALA A 33 -6.96 22.26 10.02
C ALA A 33 -5.90 21.36 10.68
N ILE A 34 -5.59 20.21 10.08
CA ILE A 34 -4.43 19.39 10.42
C ILE A 34 -3.34 19.66 9.37
N PRO A 35 -2.22 20.33 9.74
CA PRO A 35 -1.12 20.52 8.82
C PRO A 35 -0.50 19.19 8.35
N PHE A 36 0.02 19.16 7.13
CA PHE A 36 0.74 18.01 6.57
C PHE A 36 1.75 17.41 7.56
N THR A 37 2.57 18.26 8.18
CA THR A 37 3.61 17.85 9.13
C THR A 37 3.03 17.14 10.35
N THR A 38 1.88 17.58 10.85
CA THR A 38 1.20 16.94 11.97
C THR A 38 0.67 15.56 11.56
N GLY A 39 0.04 15.45 10.39
CA GLY A 39 -0.43 14.16 9.87
C GLY A 39 0.72 13.18 9.64
N LEU A 40 1.84 13.66 9.10
CA LEU A 40 3.07 12.90 8.93
C LEU A 40 3.63 12.39 10.27
N MET A 41 3.69 13.24 11.28
CA MET A 41 4.17 12.87 12.63
C MET A 41 3.25 11.82 13.28
N VAL A 42 1.93 11.96 13.16
CA VAL A 42 0.95 10.99 13.67
C VAL A 42 1.14 9.64 12.97
N ALA A 43 1.23 9.62 11.64
CA ALA A 43 1.47 8.39 10.87
C ALA A 43 2.77 7.69 11.29
N THR A 44 3.84 8.48 11.49
CA THR A 44 5.15 7.99 11.92
C THR A 44 5.08 7.38 13.33
N ALA A 45 4.43 8.07 14.27
CA ALA A 45 4.27 7.59 15.64
C ALA A 45 3.47 6.28 15.69
N LEU A 46 2.37 6.20 14.92
CA LEU A 46 1.58 4.98 14.81
C LEU A 46 2.39 3.84 14.21
N ALA A 47 3.13 4.08 13.12
CA ALA A 47 3.98 3.06 12.51
C ALA A 47 5.01 2.49 13.50
N ILE A 48 5.72 3.35 14.23
CA ILE A 48 6.71 2.92 15.24
C ILE A 48 6.05 2.08 16.34
N LEU A 49 4.89 2.52 16.85
CA LEU A 49 4.20 1.86 17.95
C LEU A 49 3.67 0.48 17.53
N PHE A 50 3.06 0.38 16.35
CA PHE A 50 2.57 -0.89 15.83
C PHE A 50 3.72 -1.85 15.50
N SER A 51 4.83 -1.36 14.93
CA SER A 51 6.00 -2.19 14.66
C SER A 51 6.70 -2.75 15.88
N TYR A 52 6.59 -2.06 17.02
CA TYR A 52 7.15 -2.57 18.27
C TYR A 52 6.33 -3.76 18.83
N VAL A 53 5.02 -3.75 18.62
CA VAL A 53 4.08 -4.71 19.24
C VAL A 53 3.76 -5.88 18.32
N ALA A 54 3.75 -5.67 17.00
CA ALA A 54 3.23 -6.64 16.04
C ALA A 54 4.31 -7.60 15.51
N GLY A 55 4.09 -8.90 15.70
CA GLY A 55 4.83 -9.94 14.97
C GLY A 55 4.17 -10.27 13.63
N ILE A 56 4.93 -10.83 12.68
CA ILE A 56 4.47 -11.09 11.30
C ILE A 56 3.10 -11.80 11.18
N ARG A 57 2.77 -12.73 12.10
CA ARG A 57 1.46 -13.41 12.12
C ARG A 57 0.30 -12.49 12.49
N SER A 58 0.52 -11.56 13.42
CA SER A 58 -0.49 -10.58 13.80
C SER A 58 -0.76 -9.63 12.62
N VAL A 59 0.32 -9.19 11.97
CA VAL A 59 0.27 -8.32 10.78
C VAL A 59 -0.54 -8.96 9.66
N MET A 60 -0.34 -10.25 9.38
CA MET A 60 -1.09 -10.93 8.32
C MET A 60 -2.60 -10.95 8.55
N TRP A 61 -3.04 -11.10 9.81
CA TRP A 61 -4.47 -11.08 10.14
C TRP A 61 -5.07 -9.68 10.02
N THR A 62 -4.35 -8.66 10.52
CA THR A 62 -4.79 -7.27 10.41
C THR A 62 -4.85 -6.83 8.95
N ASP A 63 -3.84 -7.18 8.15
CA ASP A 63 -3.78 -6.86 6.72
C ASP A 63 -4.94 -7.50 5.95
N SER A 64 -5.27 -8.76 6.25
CA SER A 64 -6.34 -9.48 5.57
C SER A 64 -7.70 -8.86 5.83
N LEU A 65 -8.01 -8.54 7.09
CA LEU A 65 -9.27 -7.88 7.47
C LEU A 65 -9.37 -6.50 6.81
N GLN A 66 -8.28 -5.75 6.87
CA GLN A 66 -8.23 -4.40 6.38
C GLN A 66 -8.32 -4.32 4.85
N ALA A 67 -7.71 -5.26 4.13
CA ALA A 67 -7.84 -5.36 2.67
C ALA A 67 -9.31 -5.51 2.25
N VAL A 68 -10.07 -6.36 2.95
CA VAL A 68 -11.51 -6.54 2.70
C VAL A 68 -12.30 -5.26 3.00
N LEU A 69 -11.99 -4.57 4.09
CA LEU A 69 -12.65 -3.31 4.42
C LEU A 69 -12.39 -2.26 3.35
N ILE A 70 -11.12 -2.08 2.96
CA ILE A 70 -10.73 -1.07 1.96
C ILE A 70 -11.43 -1.32 0.63
N ILE A 71 -11.42 -2.55 0.11
CA ILE A 71 -12.04 -2.82 -1.19
C ILE A 71 -13.54 -2.56 -1.17
N VAL A 72 -14.24 -2.94 -0.08
CA VAL A 72 -15.69 -2.74 0.02
C VAL A 72 -16.03 -1.25 0.12
N VAL A 73 -15.38 -0.54 1.05
CA VAL A 73 -15.68 0.87 1.29
C VAL A 73 -15.24 1.72 0.10
N SER A 74 -14.08 1.45 -0.51
CA SER A 74 -13.62 2.21 -1.68
C SER A 74 -14.50 1.98 -2.90
N THR A 75 -14.97 0.74 -3.13
CA THR A 75 -15.92 0.45 -4.21
C THR A 75 -17.24 1.17 -4.00
N LEU A 76 -17.76 1.15 -2.77
CA LEU A 76 -19.01 1.85 -2.45
C LEU A 76 -18.89 3.36 -2.70
N VAL A 77 -17.82 3.98 -2.21
CA VAL A 77 -17.58 5.42 -2.39
C VAL A 77 -17.37 5.77 -3.85
N ALA A 78 -16.62 4.98 -4.61
CA ALA A 78 -16.44 5.19 -6.04
C ALA A 78 -17.79 5.14 -6.79
N LEU A 79 -18.64 4.15 -6.50
CA LEU A 79 -19.95 4.02 -7.15
C LEU A 79 -20.90 5.18 -6.78
N LEU A 80 -20.88 5.63 -5.51
CA LEU A 80 -21.66 6.80 -5.08
C LEU A 80 -21.20 8.07 -5.80
N ALA A 81 -19.89 8.32 -5.83
CA ALA A 81 -19.33 9.48 -6.52
C ALA A 81 -19.69 9.49 -8.02
N ILE A 82 -19.66 8.32 -8.66
CA ILE A 82 -20.08 8.16 -10.07
C ILE A 82 -21.58 8.43 -10.22
N SER A 83 -22.40 8.02 -9.26
CA SER A 83 -23.85 8.28 -9.31
C SER A 83 -24.21 9.76 -9.26
N GLU A 84 -23.47 10.55 -8.47
CA GLU A 84 -23.60 12.01 -8.40
C GLU A 84 -23.24 12.70 -9.74
N LEU A 85 -22.40 12.06 -10.57
CA LEU A 85 -22.05 12.54 -11.91
C LEU A 85 -23.04 12.08 -13.01
N GLY A 86 -24.20 11.57 -12.65
CA GLY A 86 -25.17 11.00 -13.61
C GLY A 86 -24.86 9.55 -14.01
N GLY A 87 -24.14 8.82 -13.16
CA GLY A 87 -23.75 7.44 -13.38
C GLY A 87 -22.58 7.30 -14.35
N PHE A 88 -22.30 6.05 -14.75
CA PHE A 88 -21.19 5.75 -15.68
C PHE A 88 -21.32 6.49 -17.02
N SER A 89 -22.55 6.65 -17.53
CA SER A 89 -22.78 7.40 -18.77
C SER A 89 -22.40 8.86 -18.64
N GLY A 90 -22.77 9.50 -17.52
CA GLY A 90 -22.42 10.90 -17.26
C GLY A 90 -20.92 11.08 -17.06
N LEU A 91 -20.29 10.21 -16.27
CA LEU A 91 -18.83 10.21 -16.07
C LEU A 91 -18.08 10.13 -17.41
N PHE A 92 -18.38 9.12 -18.23
CA PHE A 92 -17.65 8.93 -19.49
C PHE A 92 -17.98 10.01 -20.52
N HIS A 93 -19.19 10.57 -20.51
CA HIS A 93 -19.52 11.73 -21.34
C HIS A 93 -18.65 12.94 -20.97
N ILE A 94 -18.53 13.27 -19.68
CA ILE A 94 -17.67 14.37 -19.21
C ILE A 94 -16.21 14.12 -19.60
N LEU A 95 -15.72 12.89 -19.42
CA LEU A 95 -14.34 12.54 -19.78
C LEU A 95 -14.10 12.62 -21.28
N GLU A 96 -15.06 12.24 -22.12
CA GLU A 96 -14.93 12.32 -23.58
C GLU A 96 -14.96 13.77 -24.07
N THR A 97 -15.78 14.64 -23.47
CA THR A 97 -15.89 16.04 -23.90
C THR A 97 -14.77 16.92 -23.35
N GLU A 98 -14.45 16.80 -22.06
CA GLU A 98 -13.53 17.70 -21.36
C GLU A 98 -12.11 17.13 -21.25
N HIS A 99 -11.96 15.80 -21.21
CA HIS A 99 -10.69 15.12 -20.99
C HIS A 99 -10.41 13.95 -21.98
N PRO A 100 -10.61 14.12 -23.30
CA PRO A 100 -10.52 13.02 -24.27
C PRO A 100 -9.14 12.35 -24.31
N GLN A 101 -8.10 13.10 -23.92
CA GLN A 101 -6.73 12.59 -23.79
C GLN A 101 -6.57 11.52 -22.70
N SER A 102 -7.45 11.49 -21.69
CA SER A 102 -7.45 10.49 -20.62
C SER A 102 -8.01 9.13 -21.07
N LEU A 103 -8.77 9.11 -22.18
CA LEU A 103 -9.41 7.92 -22.75
C LEU A 103 -8.71 7.40 -24.01
N SER A 104 -7.59 8.01 -24.41
CA SER A 104 -6.87 7.67 -25.64
C SER A 104 -5.42 7.24 -25.36
N VAL A 105 -4.82 6.52 -26.32
CA VAL A 105 -3.42 6.09 -26.28
C VAL A 105 -2.69 6.73 -27.46
N PRO A 106 -1.60 7.50 -27.25
CA PRO A 106 -0.87 7.69 -25.98
C PRO A 106 -1.47 8.76 -25.05
N GLY A 107 -2.55 9.43 -25.49
CA GLY A 107 -3.32 10.35 -24.66
C GLY A 107 -2.51 11.55 -24.17
N SER A 108 -2.58 11.81 -22.86
CA SER A 108 -1.78 12.82 -22.15
C SER A 108 -0.28 12.48 -22.04
N GLY A 109 0.18 11.40 -22.68
CA GLY A 109 1.56 10.91 -22.63
C GLY A 109 1.82 9.90 -21.51
N LEU A 110 0.88 9.71 -20.59
CA LEU A 110 0.93 8.68 -19.55
C LEU A 110 0.91 7.25 -20.13
N PHE A 111 0.24 7.06 -21.26
CA PHE A 111 0.20 5.81 -22.01
C PHE A 111 1.12 5.81 -23.23
N SER A 112 2.08 6.75 -23.31
CA SER A 112 3.14 6.64 -24.32
C SER A 112 3.93 5.36 -24.10
N PHE A 113 4.45 4.75 -25.17
CA PHE A 113 5.17 3.48 -25.06
C PHE A 113 6.33 3.54 -24.05
N VAL A 114 7.07 4.66 -24.02
CA VAL A 114 8.18 4.87 -23.09
C VAL A 114 7.69 4.97 -21.65
N THR A 115 6.67 5.79 -21.38
CA THR A 115 6.09 5.93 -20.04
C THR A 115 5.49 4.61 -19.56
N PHE A 116 4.77 3.91 -20.43
CA PHE A 116 4.18 2.60 -20.14
C PHE A 116 5.25 1.59 -19.73
N LEU A 117 6.36 1.48 -20.48
CA LEU A 117 7.47 0.61 -20.10
C LEU A 117 8.11 1.06 -18.77
N GLY A 118 8.31 2.35 -18.59
CA GLY A 118 8.88 2.92 -17.35
C GLY A 118 8.03 2.63 -16.11
N LEU A 119 6.71 2.62 -16.24
CA LEU A 119 5.78 2.31 -15.15
C LEU A 119 5.56 0.80 -14.97
N THR A 120 5.64 -0.01 -16.03
CA THR A 120 5.29 -1.44 -15.99
C THR A 120 6.48 -2.36 -15.68
N ILE A 121 7.66 -2.09 -16.22
CA ILE A 121 8.85 -2.93 -15.99
C ILE A 121 9.19 -3.08 -14.49
N PRO A 122 9.16 -2.02 -13.66
CA PRO A 122 9.41 -2.16 -12.22
C PRO A 122 8.47 -3.15 -11.52
N TRP A 123 7.22 -3.29 -11.99
CA TRP A 123 6.25 -4.24 -11.42
C TRP A 123 6.63 -5.70 -11.62
N PHE A 124 7.29 -6.06 -12.74
CA PHE A 124 7.78 -7.42 -12.97
C PHE A 124 8.80 -7.85 -11.91
N PHE A 125 9.61 -6.89 -11.43
CA PHE A 125 10.61 -7.14 -10.41
C PHE A 125 10.10 -6.84 -8.99
N PHE A 126 8.87 -6.35 -8.83
CA PHE A 126 8.35 -5.86 -7.55
C PHE A 126 8.50 -6.89 -6.42
N ALA A 127 8.07 -8.12 -6.66
CA ALA A 127 8.16 -9.20 -5.66
C ALA A 127 9.61 -9.59 -5.33
N LEU A 128 10.57 -9.33 -6.22
CA LEU A 128 11.99 -9.61 -6.00
C LEU A 128 12.72 -8.44 -5.32
N THR A 129 12.41 -7.21 -5.71
CA THR A 129 13.07 -5.99 -5.21
C THR A 129 12.55 -5.54 -3.85
N ASN A 130 11.36 -6.00 -3.46
CA ASN A 130 10.72 -5.68 -2.18
C ASN A 130 10.81 -6.88 -1.23
N PRO A 131 11.82 -6.95 -0.33
CA PRO A 131 11.99 -8.08 0.57
C PRO A 131 10.81 -8.28 1.54
N GLN A 132 10.10 -7.20 1.87
CA GLN A 132 8.89 -7.25 2.69
C GLN A 132 7.71 -7.97 2.01
N VAL A 133 7.73 -8.05 0.68
CA VAL A 133 6.79 -8.82 -0.14
C VAL A 133 7.33 -10.24 -0.34
N SER A 134 8.60 -10.37 -0.72
CA SER A 134 9.21 -11.68 -1.00
C SER A 134 9.18 -12.62 0.20
N GLN A 135 9.35 -12.11 1.43
CA GLN A 135 9.27 -12.90 2.65
C GLN A 135 7.90 -13.62 2.80
N ARG A 136 6.82 -13.01 2.31
CA ARG A 136 5.46 -13.57 2.42
C ARG A 136 5.26 -14.77 1.50
N LEU A 137 6.05 -14.88 0.42
CA LEU A 137 6.05 -16.04 -0.48
C LEU A 137 6.59 -17.31 0.18
N PHE A 138 7.37 -17.17 1.27
CA PHE A 138 7.96 -18.30 2.00
C PHE A 138 7.14 -18.73 3.24
N ILE A 139 6.00 -18.10 3.50
CA ILE A 139 5.11 -18.41 4.64
C ILE A 139 4.17 -19.60 4.38
N PRO A 140 3.56 -19.78 3.19
CA PRO A 140 2.61 -20.86 2.95
C PRO A 140 3.18 -22.24 3.24
N SER A 141 2.39 -23.09 3.90
CA SER A 141 2.81 -24.44 4.31
C SER A 141 2.83 -25.48 3.19
N SER A 142 2.27 -25.15 2.02
CA SER A 142 2.19 -26.03 0.86
C SER A 142 2.08 -25.23 -0.44
N LEU A 143 2.41 -25.87 -1.57
CA LEU A 143 2.22 -25.28 -2.90
C LEU A 143 0.75 -24.94 -3.18
N LYS A 144 -0.19 -25.70 -2.62
CA LYS A 144 -1.63 -25.40 -2.72
C LYS A 144 -1.97 -24.08 -2.03
N ALA A 145 -1.49 -23.88 -0.80
CA ALA A 145 -1.68 -22.64 -0.06
C ALA A 145 -1.00 -21.45 -0.76
N MET A 146 0.20 -21.65 -1.31
CA MET A 146 0.90 -20.64 -2.11
C MET A 146 0.08 -20.24 -3.35
N ARG A 147 -0.45 -21.22 -4.09
CA ARG A 147 -1.31 -20.96 -5.26
C ARG A 147 -2.56 -20.18 -4.88
N GLN A 148 -3.22 -20.52 -3.77
CA GLN A 148 -4.40 -19.79 -3.29
C GLN A 148 -4.07 -18.34 -2.94
N MET A 149 -2.95 -18.11 -2.26
CA MET A 149 -2.48 -16.77 -1.93
C MET A 149 -2.20 -15.94 -3.19
N LEU A 150 -1.53 -16.53 -4.19
CA LEU A 150 -1.23 -15.85 -5.45
C LEU A 150 -2.51 -15.50 -6.25
N ILE A 151 -3.47 -16.43 -6.33
CA ILE A 151 -4.76 -16.15 -6.98
C ILE A 151 -5.51 -15.05 -6.23
N GLY A 152 -5.54 -15.11 -4.89
CA GLY A 152 -6.17 -14.07 -4.07
C GLY A 152 -5.54 -12.69 -4.29
N PHE A 153 -4.21 -12.62 -4.31
CA PHE A 153 -3.47 -11.39 -4.61
C PHE A 153 -3.79 -10.84 -6.01
N LEU A 154 -3.83 -11.71 -7.04
CA LEU A 154 -4.13 -11.30 -8.42
C LEU A 154 -5.56 -10.79 -8.57
N VAL A 155 -6.54 -11.51 -8.01
CA VAL A 155 -7.96 -11.11 -8.07
C VAL A 155 -8.18 -9.80 -7.31
N PHE A 156 -7.65 -9.71 -6.09
CA PHE A 156 -7.74 -8.48 -5.29
C PHE A 156 -7.08 -7.31 -6.00
N GLY A 157 -5.85 -7.47 -6.49
CA GLY A 157 -5.10 -6.45 -7.18
C GLY A 157 -5.81 -5.97 -8.45
N PHE A 158 -6.38 -6.89 -9.23
CA PHE A 158 -7.14 -6.54 -10.43
C PHE A 158 -8.39 -5.72 -10.09
N VAL A 159 -9.23 -6.19 -9.15
CA VAL A 159 -10.45 -5.48 -8.77
C VAL A 159 -10.12 -4.11 -8.15
N TYR A 160 -9.15 -4.05 -7.24
CA TYR A 160 -8.75 -2.80 -6.61
C TYR A 160 -8.16 -1.80 -7.62
N THR A 161 -7.47 -2.28 -8.65
CA THR A 161 -6.97 -1.43 -9.74
C THR A 161 -8.12 -0.80 -10.52
N LEU A 162 -9.16 -1.57 -10.87
CA LEU A 162 -10.34 -1.04 -11.54
C LEU A 162 -11.04 0.03 -10.70
N VAL A 163 -11.21 -0.23 -9.39
CA VAL A 163 -11.79 0.75 -8.46
C VAL A 163 -10.94 2.02 -8.40
N SER A 164 -9.61 1.89 -8.34
CA SER A 164 -8.69 3.03 -8.28
C SER A 164 -8.70 3.87 -9.57
N ILE A 165 -8.83 3.22 -10.74
CA ILE A 165 -8.98 3.93 -12.03
C ILE A 165 -10.28 4.72 -12.05
N LEU A 166 -11.40 4.07 -11.70
CA LEU A 166 -12.70 4.74 -11.64
C LEU A 166 -12.71 5.90 -10.64
N TRP A 167 -12.04 5.72 -9.50
CA TRP A 167 -11.84 6.77 -8.50
C TRP A 167 -11.09 7.97 -9.09
N GLY A 168 -9.96 7.72 -9.75
CA GLY A 168 -9.15 8.78 -10.37
C GLY A 168 -9.90 9.52 -11.47
N PHE A 169 -10.64 8.81 -12.32
CA PHE A 169 -11.50 9.40 -13.34
C PHE A 169 -12.65 10.23 -12.75
N THR A 170 -13.26 9.74 -11.67
CA THR A 170 -14.31 10.48 -10.98
C THR A 170 -13.76 11.77 -10.38
N ALA A 171 -12.60 11.71 -9.72
CA ALA A 171 -11.94 12.90 -9.19
C ALA A 171 -11.53 13.88 -10.30
N LEU A 172 -11.03 13.39 -11.44
CA LEU A 172 -10.68 14.22 -12.59
C LEU A 172 -11.90 14.95 -13.17
N ALA A 173 -13.04 14.25 -13.29
CA ALA A 173 -14.28 14.83 -13.82
C ALA A 173 -14.92 15.82 -12.84
N ALA A 174 -14.90 15.53 -11.53
CA ALA A 174 -15.55 16.36 -10.51
C ALA A 174 -14.70 17.57 -10.08
N PHE A 175 -13.37 17.43 -10.05
CA PHE A 175 -12.44 18.45 -9.55
C PHE A 175 -11.33 18.72 -10.57
N PRO A 176 -11.64 19.32 -11.73
CA PRO A 176 -10.63 19.65 -12.73
C PRO A 176 -9.65 20.69 -12.19
N GLY A 177 -8.37 20.56 -12.55
CA GLY A 177 -7.35 21.58 -12.27
C GLY A 177 -6.65 21.47 -10.91
N LEU A 178 -6.69 20.31 -10.25
CA LEU A 178 -5.85 20.04 -9.07
C LEU A 178 -4.36 20.23 -9.42
N SER A 179 -3.69 21.14 -8.72
CA SER A 179 -2.25 21.40 -8.90
C SER A 179 -1.38 20.22 -8.44
N ASN A 180 -1.88 19.42 -7.50
CA ASN A 180 -1.26 18.20 -7.03
C ASN A 180 -2.26 17.04 -7.18
N ALA A 181 -1.89 16.03 -7.97
CA ALA A 181 -2.70 14.83 -8.17
C ALA A 181 -2.93 14.04 -6.86
N ASP A 182 -2.02 14.12 -5.89
CA ASP A 182 -2.18 13.47 -4.58
C ASP A 182 -3.35 14.06 -3.78
N MET A 183 -3.83 15.25 -4.13
CA MET A 183 -5.01 15.88 -3.53
C MET A 183 -6.35 15.34 -4.07
N ALA A 184 -6.35 14.50 -5.11
CA ALA A 184 -7.58 13.97 -5.70
C ALA A 184 -8.45 13.21 -4.68
N THR A 185 -7.85 12.26 -3.96
CA THR A 185 -8.57 11.47 -2.96
C THR A 185 -9.03 12.32 -1.77
N PRO A 186 -8.18 13.15 -1.13
CA PRO A 186 -8.61 14.01 -0.05
C PRO A 186 -9.73 14.97 -0.46
N THR A 187 -9.66 15.56 -1.66
CA THR A 187 -10.68 16.50 -2.17
C THR A 187 -12.00 15.80 -2.40
N LEU A 188 -12.00 14.61 -3.01
CA LEU A 188 -13.21 13.82 -3.22
C LEU A 188 -13.87 13.44 -1.88
N LEU A 189 -13.08 13.00 -0.90
CA LEU A 189 -13.59 12.60 0.41
C LEU A 189 -14.08 13.79 1.26
N ALA A 190 -13.52 14.98 1.05
CA ALA A 190 -13.95 16.21 1.71
C ALA A 190 -15.19 16.85 1.06
N SER A 191 -15.55 16.41 -0.15
CA SER A 191 -16.68 16.97 -0.89
C SER A 191 -18.04 16.51 -0.35
N ASP A 192 -19.08 17.26 -0.69
CA ASP A 192 -20.47 16.93 -0.36
C ASP A 192 -21.02 15.72 -1.15
N MET A 193 -20.26 15.20 -2.13
CA MET A 193 -20.65 14.02 -2.92
C MET A 193 -20.63 12.73 -2.08
N ILE A 194 -19.85 12.70 -1.00
CA ILE A 194 -19.63 11.50 -0.19
C ILE A 194 -20.17 11.72 1.23
N PRO A 195 -21.01 10.81 1.75
CA PRO A 195 -21.44 10.86 3.14
C PRO A 195 -20.24 10.89 4.10
N PRO A 196 -20.21 11.81 5.10
CA PRO A 196 -19.05 11.98 5.99
C PRO A 196 -18.59 10.70 6.69
N VAL A 197 -19.54 9.82 7.04
CA VAL A 197 -19.25 8.52 7.66
C VAL A 197 -18.39 7.64 6.74
N LEU A 198 -18.72 7.59 5.45
CA LEU A 198 -17.95 6.81 4.48
C LEU A 198 -16.58 7.44 4.22
N SER A 199 -16.50 8.77 4.16
CA SER A 199 -15.23 9.48 4.02
C SER A 199 -14.26 9.15 5.16
N VAL A 200 -14.73 9.17 6.40
CA VAL A 200 -13.93 8.80 7.58
C VAL A 200 -13.53 7.32 7.54
N LEU A 201 -14.41 6.42 7.11
CA LEU A 201 -14.08 4.99 6.99
C LEU A 201 -12.98 4.75 5.93
N VAL A 202 -13.06 5.41 4.77
CA VAL A 202 -12.00 5.35 3.76
C VAL A 202 -10.70 5.94 4.31
N MET A 203 -10.77 7.08 5.00
CA MET A 203 -9.60 7.71 5.61
C MET A 203 -8.87 6.76 6.55
N ILE A 204 -9.61 6.16 7.49
CA ILE A 204 -9.07 5.18 8.43
C ILE A 204 -8.50 3.98 7.69
N GLY A 205 -9.17 3.48 6.66
CA GLY A 205 -8.70 2.38 5.82
C GLY A 205 -7.34 2.68 5.16
N ILE A 206 -7.23 3.82 4.48
CA ILE A 206 -5.98 4.25 3.81
C ILE A 206 -4.87 4.47 4.83
N MET A 207 -5.15 5.15 5.94
CA MET A 207 -4.18 5.40 7.01
C MET A 207 -3.65 4.09 7.59
N THR A 208 -4.56 3.16 7.89
CA THR A 208 -4.16 1.84 8.42
C THR A 208 -3.31 1.08 7.38
N ALA A 209 -3.52 1.30 6.06
CA ALA A 209 -2.81 0.56 5.00
C ALA A 209 -1.41 1.07 4.81
N ALA A 210 -1.24 2.39 4.88
CA ALA A 210 0.07 3.01 4.92
C ALA A 210 0.84 2.51 6.14
N VAL A 211 0.23 2.54 7.33
CA VAL A 211 0.85 2.08 8.58
C VAL A 211 1.24 0.59 8.52
N SER A 212 0.37 -0.29 8.02
CA SER A 212 0.69 -1.73 7.92
C SER A 212 1.78 -2.03 6.88
N THR A 213 1.85 -1.24 5.82
CA THR A 213 2.94 -1.33 4.83
C THR A 213 4.27 -0.90 5.44
N ILE A 214 4.28 0.23 6.14
CA ILE A 214 5.48 0.73 6.84
C ILE A 214 5.92 -0.28 7.89
N ASP A 215 4.99 -0.87 8.63
CA ASP A 215 5.30 -1.90 9.60
C ASP A 215 6.03 -3.09 8.99
N SER A 216 5.52 -3.60 7.87
CA SER A 216 6.18 -4.68 7.13
C SER A 216 7.57 -4.28 6.61
N ILE A 217 7.75 -3.03 6.16
CA ILE A 217 9.05 -2.50 5.74
C ILE A 217 10.01 -2.44 6.94
N MET A 218 9.58 -1.86 8.07
CA MET A 218 10.40 -1.72 9.28
C MET A 218 10.83 -3.06 9.84
N LEU A 219 9.92 -4.03 9.93
CA LEU A 219 10.23 -5.39 10.39
C LEU A 219 11.27 -6.08 9.48
N THR A 220 11.12 -5.93 8.17
CA THR A 220 12.08 -6.49 7.21
C THR A 220 13.44 -5.80 7.29
N LEU A 221 13.49 -4.47 7.37
CA LEU A 221 14.73 -3.72 7.52
C LEU A 221 15.45 -4.08 8.83
N ALA A 222 14.74 -4.16 9.95
CA ALA A 222 15.31 -4.58 11.24
C ALA A 222 15.89 -5.99 11.18
N SER A 223 15.19 -6.92 10.51
CA SER A 223 15.65 -8.30 10.31
C SER A 223 16.91 -8.37 9.44
N MET A 224 16.95 -7.59 8.36
CA MET A 224 18.10 -7.55 7.44
C MET A 224 19.32 -6.88 8.07
N LEU A 225 19.13 -5.78 8.81
CA LEU A 225 20.22 -5.12 9.52
C LEU A 225 20.79 -6.00 10.64
N SER A 226 19.94 -6.71 11.40
CA SER A 226 20.40 -7.59 12.48
C SER A 226 21.13 -8.84 11.95
N ARG A 227 20.56 -9.55 10.97
CA ARG A 227 21.17 -10.79 10.42
C ARG A 227 22.30 -10.54 9.43
N ASP A 228 22.14 -9.60 8.50
CA ASP A 228 23.02 -9.52 7.33
C ASP A 228 24.10 -8.46 7.45
N VAL A 229 23.92 -7.48 8.35
CA VAL A 229 24.92 -6.44 8.62
C VAL A 229 25.58 -6.69 9.97
N TYR A 230 24.79 -6.67 11.05
CA TYR A 230 25.35 -6.76 12.40
C TYR A 230 26.05 -8.09 12.68
N ALA A 231 25.44 -9.23 12.34
CA ALA A 231 26.07 -10.54 12.56
C ALA A 231 27.30 -10.78 11.66
N ASN A 232 27.37 -10.15 10.49
CA ASN A 232 28.54 -10.21 9.61
C ASN A 232 29.69 -9.30 10.08
N VAL A 233 29.37 -8.16 10.70
CA VAL A 233 30.37 -7.21 11.25
C VAL A 233 30.92 -7.68 12.60
N LYS A 234 30.12 -8.37 13.42
CA LYS A 234 30.55 -9.02 14.66
C LYS A 234 30.28 -10.54 14.64
N PRO A 235 31.10 -11.32 13.91
CA PRO A 235 30.99 -12.77 13.90
C PRO A 235 31.22 -13.34 15.31
N GLY A 236 30.28 -14.15 15.80
CA GLY A 236 30.31 -14.74 17.15
C GLY A 236 29.28 -14.18 18.13
N THR A 237 28.52 -13.15 17.75
CA THR A 237 27.40 -12.66 18.55
C THR A 237 26.21 -13.61 18.40
N SER A 238 25.77 -14.25 19.48
CA SER A 238 24.47 -14.94 19.48
C SER A 238 23.39 -13.86 19.30
N LEU A 239 22.71 -13.86 18.15
CA LEU A 239 21.50 -13.05 18.00
C LEU A 239 20.59 -13.43 19.17
N PRO A 240 20.05 -12.46 19.93
CA PRO A 240 19.09 -12.78 20.99
C PRO A 240 18.04 -13.68 20.36
N SER A 241 17.88 -14.89 20.90
CA SER A 241 16.95 -15.85 20.33
C SER A 241 15.61 -15.14 20.25
N VAL A 242 15.06 -14.98 19.04
CA VAL A 242 13.66 -14.61 18.85
C VAL A 242 12.83 -15.82 19.28
N ARG A 243 12.84 -16.11 20.58
CA ARG A 243 12.02 -17.09 21.28
C ARG A 243 11.21 -16.31 22.31
N SER A 244 9.99 -15.96 21.95
CA SER A 244 8.79 -16.45 22.65
C SER A 244 7.56 -15.54 22.46
N SER A 245 6.81 -15.80 21.39
CA SER A 245 5.34 -15.75 21.46
C SER A 245 4.67 -16.88 20.67
N SER A 246 5.41 -17.96 20.37
CA SER A 246 4.87 -19.19 19.76
C SER A 246 4.89 -20.37 20.74
N ARG A 247 4.26 -20.22 21.92
CA ARG A 247 3.71 -21.38 22.63
C ARG A 247 2.47 -21.88 21.87
N SER A 248 2.64 -22.48 20.69
CA SER A 248 1.65 -23.42 20.11
C SER A 248 2.05 -24.11 18.80
N SER A 249 3.15 -23.76 18.14
CA SER A 249 3.52 -24.43 16.87
C SER A 249 4.59 -25.50 17.11
N ARG A 250 4.18 -26.65 17.67
CA ARG A 250 4.84 -27.92 17.31
C ARG A 250 4.68 -28.09 15.79
N TYR A 251 5.64 -28.77 15.16
CA TYR A 251 5.78 -28.98 13.69
C TYR A 251 6.53 -27.89 12.92
N CYS A 252 7.86 -27.95 12.97
CA CYS A 252 8.74 -28.06 11.80
C CYS A 252 10.20 -28.22 12.26
N PRO A 253 10.79 -29.42 12.23
CA PRO A 253 12.23 -29.56 12.44
C PRO A 253 12.95 -29.20 11.14
N LEU A 254 13.48 -27.98 11.05
CA LEU A 254 14.50 -27.67 10.05
C LEU A 254 15.77 -28.45 10.45
N GLN A 255 16.05 -29.54 9.73
CA GLN A 255 17.34 -30.22 9.78
C GLN A 255 18.44 -29.25 9.30
N PRO A 256 19.61 -29.22 9.96
CA PRO A 256 20.75 -28.48 9.44
C PRO A 256 21.31 -29.22 8.23
N LEU A 257 21.37 -28.54 7.09
CA LEU A 257 22.13 -28.99 5.91
C LEU A 257 23.60 -29.10 6.32
N ARG A 258 24.07 -30.33 6.52
CA ARG A 258 25.49 -30.72 6.48
C ARG A 258 25.72 -31.40 5.14
N GLY A 259 26.68 -30.90 4.38
CA GLY A 259 27.14 -31.40 3.09
C GLY A 259 28.03 -30.35 2.46
#